data_AF-A0A1A3N5Z6-F1
#
_entry.id   AF-A0A1A3N5Z6-F1
#
_cell.length_a   1.000
_cell.length_b   1.000
_cell.length_c   1.000
_cell.angle_alpha   90.00
_cell.angle_beta   90.00
_cell.angle_gamma   90.00
#
_symmetry.space_group_name_H-M   'P 1'
#
loop_
_entity.id
_entity.type
_entity.pdbx_description
1 polymer ?
#
loop_
_entity_poly.entity_id
_entity_poly.type
_entity_poly.pdbx_seq_one_letter_code
_entity_poly.pdbx_strand_id
1 'polypeptide(L)'
;MNCIPIVRDGDESVNEQVRGWFTAASTVWTDVDRFLGRDAARLARLWQEFSAPGKRLGGADATHLAAAVRLGCSYLMTHDEGFPIGQTVDGVAVMRPTEVWVRDLLDELADADKAGRQLADADNE
;
A
#
# COMPACT_ATOMS: atom_id res chain seq x y z
N MET A 1 15.95 9.18 -4.84
CA MET A 1 14.81 8.36 -5.31
C MET A 1 15.32 7.58 -6.53
N ASN A 2 15.67 6.30 -6.36
CA ASN A 2 16.08 5.48 -7.51
C ASN A 2 14.81 4.90 -8.14
N CYS A 3 14.33 5.54 -9.22
CA CYS A 3 13.39 4.85 -10.12
C CYS A 3 14.21 3.93 -11.03
N ILE A 4 13.85 2.66 -11.06
CA ILE A 4 14.48 1.67 -11.95
C ILE A 4 14.18 2.12 -13.40
N PRO A 5 15.20 2.22 -14.28
CA PRO A 5 15.03 2.76 -15.63
C PRO A 5 13.90 2.11 -16.42
N ILE A 6 13.73 0.79 -16.32
CA ILE A 6 12.65 0.05 -16.99
C ILE A 6 11.24 0.51 -16.60
N VAL A 7 11.05 0.92 -15.34
CA VAL A 7 9.77 1.46 -14.84
C VAL A 7 9.60 2.91 -15.29
N ARG A 8 10.68 3.71 -15.24
CA ARG A 8 10.66 5.11 -15.68
C ARG A 8 10.38 5.24 -17.17
N ASP A 9 10.98 4.36 -17.96
CA ASP A 9 10.95 4.39 -19.43
C ASP A 9 9.69 3.69 -19.98
N GLY A 10 8.82 3.20 -19.08
CA GLY A 10 7.46 2.78 -19.41
C GLY A 10 7.38 1.45 -20.14
N ASP A 11 8.19 0.47 -19.75
CA ASP A 11 8.13 -0.88 -20.30
C ASP A 11 6.70 -1.43 -20.29
N GLU A 12 6.26 -1.94 -21.45
CA GLU A 12 4.88 -2.35 -21.67
C GLU A 12 4.48 -3.52 -20.77
N SER A 13 5.40 -4.47 -20.54
CA SER A 13 5.14 -5.64 -19.69
C SER A 13 4.95 -5.26 -18.21
N VAL A 14 5.67 -4.24 -17.74
CA VAL A 14 5.50 -3.69 -16.38
C VAL A 14 4.17 -2.93 -16.28
N ASN A 15 3.85 -2.12 -17.29
CA ASN A 15 2.60 -1.38 -17.35
C ASN A 15 1.36 -2.30 -17.38
N GLU A 16 1.44 -3.43 -18.10
CA GLU A 16 0.38 -4.43 -18.11
C GLU A 16 0.17 -5.08 -16.74
N GLN A 17 1.26 -5.44 -16.05
CA GLN A 17 1.17 -5.97 -14.69
C GLN A 17 0.51 -4.97 -13.74
N VAL A 18 0.95 -3.71 -13.75
CA VAL A 18 0.38 -2.63 -12.93
C VAL A 18 -1.10 -2.42 -13.26
N ARG A 19 -1.47 -2.40 -14.55
CA ARG A 19 -2.87 -2.32 -14.98
C ARG A 19 -3.68 -3.52 -14.48
N GLY A 20 -3.12 -4.73 -14.53
CA GLY A 20 -3.76 -5.94 -14.03
C GLY A 20 -4.17 -5.82 -12.56
N TRP A 21 -3.28 -5.30 -11.71
CA TRP A 21 -3.58 -5.03 -10.30
C TRP A 21 -4.71 -4.01 -10.13
N PHE A 22 -4.67 -2.91 -10.88
CA PHE A 22 -5.67 -1.85 -10.79
C PHE A 22 -7.04 -2.23 -11.38
N THR A 23 -7.08 -3.20 -12.30
CA THR A 23 -8.31 -3.67 -12.96
C THR A 23 -8.81 -5.01 -12.42
N ALA A 24 -8.11 -5.59 -11.43
CA ALA A 24 -8.56 -6.81 -10.78
C ALA A 24 -9.95 -6.63 -10.16
N ALA A 25 -10.81 -7.65 -10.26
CA ALA A 25 -12.17 -7.60 -9.73
C ALA A 25 -12.23 -7.39 -8.21
N SER A 26 -11.16 -7.73 -7.50
CA SER A 26 -11.00 -7.49 -6.05
C SER A 26 -10.62 -6.04 -5.70
N THR A 27 -10.25 -5.21 -6.69
CA THR A 27 -9.83 -3.83 -6.47
C THR A 27 -11.04 -2.92 -6.46
N VAL A 28 -11.27 -2.26 -5.31
CA VAL A 28 -12.35 -1.29 -5.14
C VAL A 28 -11.81 0.13 -5.21
N TRP A 29 -12.53 1.01 -5.91
CA TRP A 29 -12.14 2.39 -6.14
C TRP A 29 -13.10 3.36 -5.42
N THR A 30 -12.57 4.48 -4.95
CA THR A 30 -13.36 5.66 -4.56
C THR A 30 -12.79 6.89 -5.24
N ASP A 31 -13.68 7.78 -5.67
CA ASP A 31 -13.26 9.08 -6.19
C ASP A 31 -12.79 10.00 -5.07
N VAL A 32 -11.80 10.84 -5.40
CA VAL A 32 -11.34 11.94 -4.54
C VAL A 32 -12.25 13.14 -4.79
N ASP A 33 -13.33 13.22 -4.01
CA ASP A 33 -14.26 14.34 -4.05
C ASP A 33 -14.00 15.38 -2.94
N ARG A 34 -14.79 16.46 -2.93
CA ARG A 34 -14.67 17.54 -1.93
C ARG A 34 -14.92 17.06 -0.49
N PHE A 35 -15.78 16.08 -0.28
CA PHE A 35 -16.07 15.54 1.04
C PHE A 35 -14.89 14.70 1.54
N LEU A 36 -14.35 13.83 0.67
CA LEU A 36 -13.14 13.05 0.97
C LEU A 36 -11.96 13.98 1.25
N GLY A 37 -11.78 15.05 0.47
CA GLY A 37 -10.74 16.05 0.73
C GLY A 37 -10.92 16.77 2.08
N ARG A 38 -12.17 17.03 2.49
CA ARG A 38 -12.46 17.60 3.81
C ARG A 38 -12.16 16.61 4.93
N ASP A 39 -12.49 15.34 4.74
CA ASP A 39 -12.18 14.28 5.70
C ASP A 39 -10.67 14.05 5.81
N ALA A 40 -9.94 14.05 4.70
CA ALA A 40 -8.48 14.01 4.70
C ALA A 40 -7.89 15.16 5.53
N ALA A 41 -8.35 16.40 5.32
CA ALA A 41 -7.88 17.54 6.11
C ALA A 41 -8.25 17.45 7.60
N ARG A 42 -9.40 16.85 7.93
CA ARG A 42 -9.80 16.55 9.32
C ARG A 42 -8.86 15.52 9.94
N LEU A 43 -8.67 14.38 9.27
CA LEU A 43 -7.84 13.27 9.73
C LEU A 43 -6.37 13.70 9.88
N ALA A 44 -5.84 14.46 8.93
CA ALA A 44 -4.50 15.05 9.02
C ALA A 44 -4.31 15.84 10.32
N ARG A 45 -5.29 16.67 10.71
CA ARG A 45 -5.18 17.44 11.96
C ARG A 45 -5.29 16.59 13.22
N LEU A 46 -6.21 15.62 13.22
CA LEU A 46 -6.47 14.78 14.39
C LEU A 46 -5.36 13.78 14.66
N TRP A 47 -4.75 13.21 13.61
CA TRP A 47 -3.83 12.08 13.75
C TRP A 47 -2.36 12.45 13.59
N GLN A 48 -2.03 13.72 13.32
CA GLN A 48 -0.66 14.21 13.16
C GLN A 48 0.21 14.01 14.40
N GLU A 49 -0.35 13.94 15.61
CA GLU A 49 0.42 13.72 16.83
C GLU A 49 1.05 12.32 16.91
N PHE A 50 0.51 11.36 16.14
CA PHE A 50 1.01 9.98 16.10
C PHE A 50 2.02 9.75 14.97
N SER A 51 2.31 10.77 14.15
CA SER A 51 3.39 10.70 13.15
C SER A 51 4.75 10.64 13.85
N ALA A 52 5.72 9.95 13.25
CA ALA A 52 7.07 9.90 13.79
C ALA A 52 7.73 11.30 13.84
N PRO A 53 8.74 11.51 14.71
CA PRO A 53 9.43 12.79 14.81
C PRO A 53 9.97 13.28 13.46
N GLY A 54 9.63 14.53 13.10
CA GLY A 54 10.03 15.12 11.81
C GLY A 54 9.21 14.66 10.59
N LYS A 55 8.19 13.81 10.80
CA LYS A 55 7.24 13.37 9.78
C LYS A 55 5.89 14.04 9.97
N ARG A 56 5.10 14.08 8.89
CA ARG A 56 3.76 14.66 8.89
C ARG A 56 2.83 13.81 8.05
N LEU A 57 1.57 13.76 8.45
CA LEU A 57 0.54 13.17 7.61
C LEU A 57 0.23 14.15 6.47
N GLY A 58 0.86 13.94 5.32
CA GLY A 58 0.73 14.80 4.15
C GLY A 58 -0.68 14.77 3.56
N GLY A 59 -1.00 15.71 2.68
CA GLY A 59 -2.33 15.77 2.05
C GLY A 59 -2.67 14.52 1.24
N ALA A 60 -1.69 13.97 0.50
CA ALA A 60 -1.86 12.72 -0.24
C ALA A 60 -2.05 11.51 0.71
N ASP A 61 -1.27 11.44 1.78
CA ASP A 61 -1.36 10.35 2.77
C ASP A 61 -2.68 10.37 3.52
N ALA A 62 -3.11 11.57 3.94
CA ALA A 62 -4.40 11.78 4.56
C ALA A 62 -5.56 11.44 3.62
N THR A 63 -5.39 11.63 2.31
CA THR A 63 -6.36 11.23 1.28
C THR A 63 -6.49 9.72 1.21
N HIS A 64 -5.37 8.98 1.23
CA HIS A 64 -5.41 7.51 1.29
C HIS A 64 -6.05 7.00 2.58
N LEU A 65 -5.74 7.61 3.72
CA LEU A 65 -6.36 7.27 4.99
C LEU A 65 -7.88 7.52 4.97
N ALA A 66 -8.31 8.68 4.45
CA ALA A 66 -9.73 9.01 4.30
C ALA A 66 -10.45 8.04 3.34
N ALA A 67 -9.79 7.65 2.24
CA ALA A 67 -10.32 6.67 1.30
C ALA A 67 -10.51 5.30 1.96
N ALA A 68 -9.53 4.84 2.74
CA ALA A 68 -9.63 3.57 3.48
C ALA A 68 -10.79 3.59 4.49
N VAL A 69 -10.98 4.70 5.21
CA VAL A 69 -12.10 4.89 6.12
C VAL A 69 -13.44 4.86 5.36
N ARG A 70 -13.53 5.59 4.24
CA ARG A 70 -14.76 5.66 3.44
C ARG A 70 -15.16 4.29 2.86
N LEU A 71 -14.18 3.53 2.39
CA LEU A 71 -14.40 2.20 1.82
C LEU A 71 -14.64 1.13 2.90
N GLY A 72 -14.53 1.47 4.18
CA GLY A 72 -14.70 0.54 5.28
C GLY A 72 -13.62 -0.53 5.33
N CYS A 73 -12.39 -0.20 4.89
CA CYS A 73 -11.27 -1.12 4.93
C CYS A 73 -10.96 -1.52 6.38
N SER A 74 -10.65 -2.80 6.62
CA SER A 74 -10.27 -3.25 7.96
C SER A 74 -8.87 -2.75 8.36
N TYR A 75 -7.99 -2.52 7.39
CA TYR A 75 -6.62 -2.06 7.62
C TYR A 75 -6.10 -1.18 6.50
N LEU A 76 -5.12 -0.33 6.83
CA LEU A 76 -4.26 0.39 5.91
C LEU A 76 -2.82 0.03 6.25
N MET A 77 -2.12 -0.55 5.28
CA MET A 77 -0.73 -0.97 5.44
C MET A 77 0.22 0.06 4.83
N THR A 78 1.25 0.47 5.56
CA THR A 78 2.23 1.45 5.05
C THR A 78 3.60 1.35 5.73
N HIS A 79 4.64 1.62 4.95
CA HIS A 79 5.99 1.87 5.48
C HIS A 79 6.22 3.34 5.85
N ASP A 80 5.31 4.25 5.47
CA ASP A 80 5.46 5.67 5.74
C ASP A 80 5.09 6.02 7.18
N GLU A 81 6.05 6.59 7.89
CA GLU A 81 5.95 6.99 9.29
C GLU A 81 5.25 8.34 9.49
N GLY A 82 4.82 8.99 8.41
CA GLY A 82 3.84 10.08 8.47
C GLY A 82 2.45 9.59 8.93
N PHE A 83 2.14 8.30 8.74
CA PHE A 83 0.89 7.70 9.17
C PHE A 83 0.85 7.41 10.68
N PRO A 84 -0.35 7.40 11.30
CA PRO A 84 -0.54 7.05 12.70
C PRO A 84 -0.45 5.52 12.91
N ILE A 85 0.74 4.95 12.66
CA ILE A 85 0.96 3.50 12.74
C ILE A 85 0.72 2.99 14.16
N GLY A 86 0.01 1.85 14.28
CA GLY A 86 -0.41 1.26 15.54
C GLY A 86 -1.75 1.79 16.07
N GLN A 87 -2.33 2.80 15.41
CA GLN A 87 -3.63 3.35 15.76
C GLN A 87 -4.76 2.76 14.91
N THR A 88 -5.98 2.86 15.43
CA THR A 88 -7.21 2.57 14.67
C THR A 88 -7.93 3.88 14.38
N VAL A 89 -8.06 4.21 13.10
CA VAL A 89 -8.65 5.45 12.62
C VAL A 89 -10.04 5.17 12.04
N ASP A 90 -11.09 5.61 12.73
CA ASP A 90 -12.48 5.45 12.28
C ASP A 90 -12.81 4.00 11.80
N GLY A 91 -12.25 2.99 12.51
CA GLY A 91 -12.42 1.56 12.21
C GLY A 91 -11.31 0.92 11.36
N VAL A 92 -10.37 1.70 10.82
CA VAL A 92 -9.25 1.22 10.00
C VAL A 92 -8.00 1.04 10.85
N ALA A 93 -7.47 -0.17 10.94
CA ALA A 93 -6.19 -0.42 11.60
C ALA A 93 -5.01 0.06 10.72
N VAL A 94 -4.24 1.04 11.19
CA VAL A 94 -3.06 1.52 10.46
C VAL A 94 -1.83 0.76 10.94
N MET A 95 -1.20 0.00 10.04
CA MET A 95 -0.20 -0.99 10.42
C MET A 95 0.96 -1.08 9.42
N ARG A 96 2.05 -1.73 9.84
CA ARG A 96 3.12 -2.12 8.93
C ARG A 96 2.63 -3.24 7.99
N PRO A 97 3.12 -3.29 6.73
CA PRO A 97 2.81 -4.39 5.84
C PRO A 97 3.14 -5.73 6.50
N THR A 98 2.16 -6.61 6.52
CA THR A 98 2.26 -7.97 7.04
C THR A 98 1.31 -8.86 6.25
N GLU A 99 1.52 -10.15 6.32
CA GLU A 99 0.65 -11.12 5.66
C GLU A 99 -0.67 -11.24 6.42
N VAL A 100 -1.78 -11.03 5.72
CA VAL A 100 -3.14 -10.96 6.31
C VAL A 100 -4.15 -11.88 5.64
N TRP A 101 -3.73 -12.61 4.60
CA TRP A 101 -4.51 -13.69 4.01
C TRP A 101 -4.12 -15.02 4.64
N VAL A 102 -5.05 -15.98 4.63
CA VAL A 102 -4.75 -17.36 4.98
C VAL A 102 -3.96 -17.94 3.81
N ARG A 103 -2.72 -18.34 4.07
CA ARG A 103 -1.88 -18.97 3.06
C ARG A 103 -2.55 -20.21 2.49
N ASP A 104 -2.50 -20.34 1.18
CA ASP A 104 -2.94 -21.54 0.49
C ASP A 104 -1.78 -22.26 -0.21
N LEU A 105 -2.09 -23.39 -0.85
CA LEU A 105 -1.11 -24.22 -1.55
C LEU A 105 -0.41 -23.45 -2.69
N LEU A 106 -1.07 -22.47 -3.31
CA LEU A 106 -0.49 -21.69 -4.41
C LEU A 106 0.56 -20.71 -3.87
N ASP A 107 0.37 -20.16 -2.66
CA ASP A 107 1.37 -19.32 -2.00
C ASP A 107 2.64 -20.13 -1.68
N GLU A 108 2.49 -21.38 -1.21
CA GLU A 108 3.62 -22.28 -0.96
C GLU A 108 4.38 -22.64 -2.24
N LEU A 109 3.66 -22.91 -3.34
CA LEU A 109 4.26 -23.20 -4.63
C LEU A 109 4.99 -21.98 -5.22
N ALA A 110 4.44 -20.77 -5.04
CA ALA A 110 5.08 -19.53 -5.48
C ALA A 110 6.40 -19.27 -4.72
N ASP A 111 6.43 -19.52 -3.41
CA ASP A 111 7.65 -19.43 -2.62
C ASP A 111 8.70 -20.46 -3.07
N ALA A 112 8.29 -21.70 -3.36
CA ALA A 112 9.17 -22.75 -3.85
C ALA A 112 9.78 -22.40 -5.22
N ASP A 113 8.98 -21.87 -6.15
CA ASP A 113 9.47 -21.40 -7.46
C ASP A 113 10.46 -20.24 -7.30
N LYS A 114 10.15 -19.27 -6.44
CA LYS A 114 11.04 -18.13 -6.15
C LYS A 114 12.36 -18.56 -5.52
N ALA A 115 12.33 -19.51 -4.57
CA ALA A 115 13.52 -20.09 -3.97
C ALA A 115 14.36 -20.85 -5.01
N GLY A 116 13.72 -21.61 -5.90
CA GLY A 116 14.38 -22.31 -7.00
C GLY A 116 15.13 -21.36 -7.95
N ARG A 117 14.53 -20.21 -8.28
CA ARG A 117 15.18 -19.18 -9.11
C ARG A 117 16.36 -18.51 -8.41
N GLN A 118 16.23 -18.21 -7.12
CA GLN A 118 17.34 -17.62 -6.35
C GLN A 118 18.55 -18.56 -6.23
N LEU A 119 18.31 -19.87 -6.11
CA LEU A 119 19.37 -20.88 -6.14
C LEU A 119 20.05 -20.96 -7.51
N ALA A 120 19.26 -20.93 -8.60
CA ALA A 120 19.79 -20.95 -9.96
C ALA A 120 20.60 -19.69 -10.34
N ASP A 121 20.25 -18.53 -9.77
CA ASP A 121 20.99 -17.29 -9.95
C ASP A 121 22.29 -17.27 -9.11
N ALA A 122 22.30 -17.91 -7.93
CA ALA A 122 23.48 -18.03 -7.06
C ALA A 122 24.54 -19.02 -7.58
N ASP A 123 24.13 -20.03 -8.36
CA ASP A 123 25.05 -21.00 -8.98
C ASP A 123 25.74 -20.44 -10.27
N ASN A 124 25.36 -19.24 -10.72
CA ASN A 124 25.89 -18.59 -11.93
C ASN A 124 26.81 -17.38 -11.65
N GLU A 125 27.17 -17.11 -10.39
CA GLU A 125 28.23 -16.16 -9.97
C GLU A 125 29.52 -16.89 -9.54
#